data_AF-A0A7V4XGD1-F1
#
_entry.id   AF-A0A7V4XGD1-F1
#
_cell.length_a   1.000
_cell.length_b   1.000
_cell.length_c   1.000
_cell.angle_alpha   90.00
_cell.angle_beta   90.00
_cell.angle_gamma   90.00
#
_symmetry.space_group_name_H-M   'P 1'
#
loop_
_entity.id
_entity.type
_entity.pdbx_description
1 polymer ?
#
loop_
_entity_poly.entity_id
_entity_poly.type
_entity_poly.pdbx_seq_one_letter_code
_entity_poly.pdbx_strand_id
1 'polypeptide(L)'
;MVKLSRVVLTVVVLIVVFCALASAEEGDVMIADFKWLRIRCPAAGYSIAQRADAIQARANNLLSLSGLNLSTVIVRMEGTDAVIYADGKLLATVGWCDARANDTTPEALAQVWAQKFKEIYPNVVPRPPAGTESAQ
;
A
#
# COMPACT_ATOMS: atom_id res chain seq x y z
N MET A 1 -53.73 2.94 -25.82
CA MET A 1 -52.58 3.78 -25.44
C MET A 1 -52.05 3.29 -24.10
N VAL A 2 -50.92 2.59 -24.13
CA VAL A 2 -50.37 1.86 -22.98
C VAL A 2 -49.69 2.85 -22.02
N LYS A 3 -50.20 2.99 -20.79
CA LYS A 3 -49.55 3.73 -19.69
C LYS A 3 -48.33 2.94 -19.17
N LEU A 4 -47.32 2.79 -20.01
CA LEU A 4 -45.96 2.46 -19.58
C LEU A 4 -45.32 3.73 -19.02
N SER A 5 -45.61 4.09 -17.77
CA SER A 5 -44.99 5.25 -17.12
C SER A 5 -45.09 5.12 -15.63
N ARG A 6 -44.03 4.54 -15.05
CA ARG A 6 -43.43 4.88 -13.74
C ARG A 6 -42.67 3.70 -13.14
N VAL A 7 -43.12 2.47 -13.36
CA VAL A 7 -42.50 1.28 -12.72
C VAL A 7 -41.14 0.92 -13.33
N VAL A 8 -40.98 1.03 -14.65
CA VAL A 8 -39.71 0.70 -15.33
C VAL A 8 -38.60 1.71 -15.01
N LEU A 9 -38.97 2.97 -14.72
CA LEU A 9 -37.99 4.03 -14.45
C LEU A 9 -37.39 3.92 -13.03
N THR A 10 -38.08 3.29 -12.09
CA THR A 10 -37.58 3.15 -10.70
C THR A 10 -36.56 2.02 -10.55
N VAL A 11 -36.60 0.98 -11.40
CA VAL A 11 -35.66 -0.16 -11.32
C VAL A 11 -34.28 0.18 -11.91
N VAL A 12 -34.22 1.09 -12.89
CA VAL A 12 -32.94 1.46 -13.54
C VAL A 12 -32.09 2.39 -12.66
N VAL A 13 -32.70 3.16 -11.76
CA VAL A 13 -31.98 4.11 -10.89
C VAL A 13 -31.25 3.41 -9.72
N LEU A 14 -31.60 2.15 -9.41
CA LEU A 14 -30.98 1.37 -8.33
C LEU A 14 -29.76 0.55 -8.76
N ILE A 15 -29.37 0.57 -10.04
CA ILE A 15 -28.14 -0.09 -10.54
C ILE A 15 -26.91 0.83 -10.40
N VAL A 16 -27.10 2.11 -10.08
CA VAL A 16 -26.01 3.00 -9.64
C VAL A 16 -25.79 2.85 -8.13
N VAL A 17 -25.90 1.61 -7.61
CA VAL A 17 -25.17 1.22 -6.41
C VAL A 17 -23.70 1.17 -6.83
N PHE A 18 -23.12 2.37 -6.89
CA PHE A 18 -21.83 2.74 -6.36
C PHE A 18 -20.89 1.56 -6.07
N CYS A 19 -20.53 0.80 -7.11
CA CYS A 19 -19.24 0.13 -7.16
C CYS A 19 -18.20 1.24 -7.29
N ALA A 20 -17.98 1.98 -6.20
CA ALA A 20 -16.70 2.58 -5.91
C ALA A 20 -15.73 1.41 -5.64
N LEU A 21 -15.45 0.64 -6.69
CA LEU A 21 -14.20 -0.08 -6.80
C LEU A 21 -13.16 1.01 -6.60
N ALA A 22 -12.49 0.99 -5.46
CA ALA A 22 -11.26 1.73 -5.24
C ALA A 22 -10.26 1.20 -6.27
N SER A 23 -10.38 1.70 -7.50
CA SER A 23 -9.46 1.44 -8.59
C SER A 23 -8.09 1.86 -8.07
N ALA A 24 -7.12 0.95 -8.08
CA ALA A 24 -5.74 1.33 -7.88
C ALA A 24 -5.41 2.41 -8.92
N GLU A 25 -5.10 3.62 -8.44
CA GLU A 25 -4.71 4.71 -9.33
C GLU A 25 -3.21 4.61 -9.60
N GLU A 26 -2.72 5.31 -10.63
CA GLU A 26 -1.30 5.36 -10.92
C GLU A 26 -0.52 5.82 -9.68
N GLY A 27 0.52 5.04 -9.30
CA GLY A 27 1.33 5.31 -8.12
C GLY A 27 0.83 4.65 -6.84
N ASP A 28 -0.36 4.04 -6.82
CA ASP A 28 -0.82 3.27 -5.67
C ASP A 28 0.00 1.99 -5.50
N VAL A 29 0.44 1.75 -4.26
CA VAL A 29 1.05 0.49 -3.86
C VAL A 29 0.09 -0.21 -2.90
N MET A 30 -0.26 -1.43 -3.26
CA MET A 30 -1.20 -2.28 -2.54
C MET A 30 -0.42 -3.36 -1.79
N ILE A 31 -0.98 -3.88 -0.70
CA ILE A 31 -0.47 -5.06 -0.01
C ILE A 31 -1.69 -5.96 0.18
N ALA A 32 -1.77 -7.02 -0.61
CA ALA A 32 -3.04 -7.72 -0.86
C ALA A 32 -4.14 -6.71 -1.23
N ASP A 33 -5.26 -6.69 -0.49
CA ASP A 33 -6.38 -5.77 -0.74
C ASP A 33 -6.25 -4.42 -0.03
N PHE A 34 -5.17 -4.18 0.70
CA PHE A 34 -4.97 -2.96 1.48
C PHE A 34 -4.10 -1.96 0.72
N LYS A 35 -4.63 -0.76 0.50
CA LYS A 35 -3.82 0.36 -0.01
C LYS A 35 -2.80 0.78 1.03
N TRP A 36 -1.53 0.58 0.74
CA TRP A 36 -0.45 0.97 1.64
C TRP A 36 -0.06 2.44 1.44
N LEU A 37 0.40 2.83 0.25
CA LEU A 37 0.86 4.19 -0.01
C LEU A 37 0.53 4.62 -1.45
N ARG A 38 0.78 5.90 -1.74
CA ARG A 38 0.73 6.44 -3.10
C ARG A 38 2.01 7.21 -3.40
N ILE A 39 2.66 6.85 -4.49
CA ILE A 39 3.74 7.61 -5.09
C ILE A 39 3.13 8.75 -5.92
N ARG A 40 3.64 9.97 -5.72
CA ARG A 40 3.16 11.17 -6.42
C ARG A 40 4.21 11.80 -7.34
N CYS A 41 5.45 11.31 -7.30
CA CYS A 41 6.57 11.89 -8.03
C CYS A 41 7.43 10.84 -8.73
N PRO A 42 8.00 11.16 -9.91
CA PRO A 42 9.12 10.39 -10.47
C PRO A 42 10.39 10.62 -9.64
N ALA A 43 11.29 9.64 -9.61
CA ALA A 43 12.58 9.72 -8.91
C ALA A 43 13.54 8.62 -9.40
N ALA A 44 14.85 8.85 -9.28
CA ALA A 44 15.90 7.89 -9.63
C ALA A 44 15.80 7.31 -11.06
N GLY A 45 15.33 8.11 -12.02
CA GLY A 45 15.12 7.68 -13.41
C GLY A 45 13.84 6.88 -13.66
N TYR A 46 13.03 6.65 -12.62
CA TYR A 46 11.75 5.94 -12.72
C TYR A 46 10.56 6.91 -12.82
N SER A 47 9.56 6.53 -13.62
CA SER A 47 8.23 7.15 -13.60
C SER A 47 7.47 6.82 -12.30
N ILE A 48 6.34 7.49 -12.07
CA ILE A 48 5.47 7.21 -10.90
C ILE A 48 5.05 5.74 -10.89
N ALA A 49 4.53 5.24 -12.02
CA ALA A 49 4.14 3.84 -12.17
C ALA A 49 5.30 2.87 -11.88
N GLN A 50 6.46 3.09 -12.49
CA GLN A 50 7.60 2.19 -12.29
C GLN A 50 8.12 2.18 -10.85
N ARG A 51 8.05 3.31 -10.14
CA ARG A 51 8.37 3.36 -8.70
C ARG A 51 7.38 2.56 -7.88
N ALA A 52 6.08 2.72 -8.15
CA ALA A 52 5.05 1.95 -7.47
C ALA A 52 5.24 0.45 -7.71
N ASP A 53 5.51 0.03 -8.95
CA ASP A 53 5.79 -1.36 -9.29
C ASP A 53 7.03 -1.91 -8.56
N ALA A 54 8.11 -1.13 -8.50
CA ALA A 54 9.34 -1.53 -7.81
C ALA A 54 9.12 -1.70 -6.29
N ILE A 55 8.34 -0.82 -5.68
CA ILE A 55 7.99 -0.90 -4.26
C ILE A 55 7.01 -2.06 -4.02
N GLN A 56 6.03 -2.25 -4.90
CA GLN A 56 5.08 -3.36 -4.88
C GLN A 56 5.82 -4.71 -4.92
N ALA A 57 6.79 -4.86 -5.81
CA ALA A 57 7.60 -6.08 -5.91
C ALA A 57 8.38 -6.35 -4.61
N ARG A 58 8.96 -5.32 -3.98
CA ARG A 58 9.65 -5.44 -2.69
C ARG A 58 8.69 -5.85 -1.57
N ALA A 59 7.53 -5.21 -1.49
CA ALA A 59 6.50 -5.56 -0.51
C ALA A 59 6.05 -7.02 -0.67
N ASN A 60 5.75 -7.46 -1.89
CA ASN A 60 5.37 -8.86 -2.18
C ASN A 60 6.47 -9.85 -1.80
N ASN A 61 7.73 -9.51 -2.09
CA ASN A 61 8.89 -10.33 -1.71
C ASN A 61 9.10 -10.42 -0.19
N LEU A 62 8.61 -9.46 0.59
CA LEU A 62 8.63 -9.54 2.06
C LEU A 62 7.47 -10.40 2.58
N LEU A 63 6.31 -10.37 1.93
CA LEU A 63 5.17 -11.22 2.30
C LEU A 63 5.44 -12.70 2.04
N SER A 64 6.28 -13.03 1.06
CA SER A 64 6.67 -14.43 0.79
C SER A 64 7.63 -15.00 1.84
N LEU A 65 8.24 -14.14 2.68
CA LEU A 65 9.05 -14.57 3.81
C LEU A 65 8.12 -14.86 4.99
N SER A 66 8.07 -16.11 5.43
CA SER A 66 7.34 -16.46 6.65
C SER A 66 8.02 -15.81 7.86
N GLY A 67 7.26 -15.02 8.62
CA GLY A 67 7.69 -14.51 9.93
C GLY A 67 8.54 -13.24 9.90
N LEU A 68 8.22 -12.27 9.04
CA LEU A 68 8.83 -10.93 9.11
C LEU A 68 8.69 -10.38 10.53
N ASN A 69 9.81 -9.98 11.12
CA ASN A 69 9.77 -9.32 12.43
C ASN A 69 9.43 -7.83 12.25
N LEU A 70 8.24 -7.40 12.65
CA LEU A 70 7.82 -6.01 12.51
C LEU A 70 8.71 -5.00 13.26
N SER A 71 9.50 -5.42 14.25
CA SER A 71 10.47 -4.53 14.91
C SER A 71 11.65 -4.15 14.00
N THR A 72 11.90 -4.90 12.92
CA THR A 72 12.95 -4.61 11.94
C THR A 72 12.48 -3.65 10.85
N VAL A 73 11.19 -3.32 10.82
CA VAL A 73 10.65 -2.28 9.94
C VAL A 73 11.04 -0.91 10.51
N ILE A 74 12.11 -0.33 9.97
CA ILE A 74 12.76 0.88 10.47
C ILE A 74 12.95 1.92 9.36
N VAL A 75 13.03 3.18 9.77
CA VAL A 75 13.34 4.31 8.90
C VAL A 75 14.78 4.76 9.17
N ARG A 76 15.55 5.03 8.12
CA ARG A 76 16.91 5.60 8.21
C ARG A 76 17.04 6.75 7.22
N MET A 77 17.74 7.81 7.63
CA MET A 77 18.12 8.88 6.71
C MET A 77 19.37 8.48 5.93
N GLU A 78 19.33 8.62 4.61
CA GLU A 78 20.45 8.42 3.70
C GLU A 78 20.62 9.65 2.81
N GLY A 79 21.55 10.51 3.19
CA GLY A 79 21.66 11.85 2.59
C GLY A 79 20.40 12.67 2.86
N THR A 80 19.70 13.09 1.81
CA THR A 80 18.48 13.88 1.92
C THR A 80 17.19 13.06 1.94
N ASP A 81 17.29 11.76 1.71
CA ASP A 81 16.15 10.87 1.54
C ASP A 81 15.97 10.01 2.79
N ALA A 82 14.72 9.60 3.03
CA ALA A 82 14.39 8.66 4.09
C ALA A 82 14.13 7.29 3.49
N VAL A 83 14.79 6.27 4.01
CA VAL A 83 14.76 4.90 3.51
C VAL A 83 14.09 3.99 4.53
N ILE A 84 13.10 3.22 4.08
CA ILE A 84 12.39 2.24 4.87
C ILE A 84 13.02 0.88 4.60
N TYR A 85 13.47 0.23 5.67
CA TYR A 85 14.00 -1.12 5.66
C TYR A 85 13.06 -2.06 6.39
N ALA A 86 13.00 -3.32 5.96
CA ALA A 86 12.31 -4.41 6.65
C ALA A 86 13.20 -5.67 6.56
N ASP A 87 13.52 -6.28 7.71
CA ASP A 87 14.51 -7.36 7.83
C ASP A 87 15.83 -7.04 7.09
N GLY A 88 16.28 -5.78 7.19
CA GLY A 88 17.51 -5.30 6.54
C GLY A 88 17.44 -5.13 5.02
N LYS A 89 16.27 -5.39 4.40
CA LYS A 89 16.06 -5.19 2.95
C LYS A 89 15.37 -3.87 2.68
N LEU A 90 15.77 -3.21 1.59
CA LEU A 90 15.12 -1.99 1.12
C LEU A 90 13.66 -2.29 0.80
N LEU A 91 12.75 -1.54 1.41
CA LEU A 91 11.32 -1.61 1.16
C LEU A 91 10.86 -0.41 0.33
N ALA A 92 11.12 0.82 0.78
CA ALA A 92 10.77 2.04 0.04
C ALA A 92 11.74 3.18 0.34
N THR A 93 11.82 4.15 -0.58
CA THR A 93 12.60 5.38 -0.41
C THR A 93 11.67 6.57 -0.61
N VAL A 94 11.76 7.53 0.32
CA VAL A 94 11.00 8.77 0.33
C VAL A 94 11.95 9.92 0.07
N GLY A 95 11.75 10.60 -1.07
CA GLY A 95 12.49 11.80 -1.41
C GLY A 95 11.70 13.08 -1.09
N TRP A 96 12.35 14.23 -1.27
CA TRP A 96 11.73 15.54 -1.05
C TRP A 96 10.48 15.81 -1.90
N CYS A 97 10.40 15.27 -3.12
CA CYS A 97 9.22 15.46 -3.96
C CYS A 97 8.00 14.75 -3.34
N ASP A 98 8.18 13.50 -2.87
CA ASP A 98 7.10 12.76 -2.20
C ASP A 98 6.67 13.48 -0.92
N ALA A 99 7.63 13.94 -0.12
CA ALA A 99 7.38 14.67 1.11
C ALA A 99 6.62 15.98 0.88
N ARG A 100 7.04 16.78 -0.11
CA ARG A 100 6.37 18.02 -0.50
C ARG A 100 4.95 17.77 -1.02
N ALA A 101 4.74 16.70 -1.76
CA ALA A 101 3.41 16.33 -2.23
C ALA A 101 2.46 15.89 -1.10
N ASN A 102 2.97 15.72 0.13
CA ASN A 102 2.23 15.39 1.34
C ASN A 102 2.42 16.44 2.45
N ASP A 103 2.91 17.65 2.10
CA ASP A 103 3.12 18.78 3.04
C ASP A 103 3.91 18.42 4.30
N THR A 104 4.96 17.60 4.15
CA THR A 104 5.75 17.07 5.27
C THR A 104 7.23 16.91 4.91
N THR A 105 8.02 16.31 5.80
CA THR A 105 9.44 15.97 5.56
C THR A 105 9.59 14.52 5.09
N PRO A 106 10.69 14.18 4.39
CA PRO A 106 10.95 12.80 3.98
C PRO A 106 10.89 11.80 5.14
N GLU A 107 11.51 12.15 6.27
CA GLU A 107 11.52 11.31 7.46
C GLU A 107 10.12 11.07 8.02
N ALA A 108 9.32 12.13 8.20
CA ALA A 108 7.98 12.00 8.75
C ALA A 108 7.06 11.20 7.83
N LEU A 109 7.14 11.40 6.51
CA LEU A 109 6.38 10.60 5.55
C LEU A 109 6.82 9.12 5.55
N ALA A 110 8.13 8.86 5.63
CA ALA A 110 8.64 7.51 5.75
C ALA A 110 8.17 6.81 7.03
N GLN A 111 8.09 7.52 8.15
CA GLN A 111 7.54 7.01 9.41
C GLN A 111 6.06 6.64 9.26
N VAL A 112 5.25 7.48 8.63
CA VAL A 112 3.83 7.19 8.35
C VAL A 112 3.69 5.93 7.49
N TRP A 113 4.49 5.81 6.42
CA TRP A 113 4.46 4.64 5.56
C TRP A 113 4.92 3.38 6.29
N ALA A 114 5.98 3.44 7.07
CA ALA A 114 6.47 2.31 7.87
C ALA A 114 5.44 1.86 8.91
N GLN A 115 4.78 2.80 9.59
CA GLN A 115 3.73 2.49 10.56
C GLN A 115 2.53 1.82 9.89
N LYS A 116 2.06 2.36 8.76
CA LYS A 116 0.96 1.76 8.01
C LYS A 116 1.30 0.36 7.47
N PHE A 117 2.55 0.12 7.10
CA PHE A 117 3.00 -1.23 6.72
C PHE A 117 2.85 -2.20 7.90
N LYS A 118 3.29 -1.81 9.10
CA LYS A 118 3.17 -2.63 10.32
C LYS A 118 1.71 -2.92 10.69
N GLU A 119 0.80 -2.00 10.40
CA GLU A 119 -0.64 -2.18 10.62
C GLU A 119 -1.26 -3.15 9.61
N ILE A 120 -0.83 -3.11 8.34
CA ILE A 120 -1.37 -3.97 7.28
C ILE A 120 -0.82 -5.39 7.39
N TYR A 121 0.48 -5.56 7.65
CA TYR A 121 1.19 -6.85 7.54
C TYR A 121 0.50 -8.02 8.29
N PRO A 122 0.07 -7.87 9.57
CA PRO A 122 -0.59 -8.97 10.30
C PRO A 122 -1.90 -9.45 9.68
N ASN A 123 -2.53 -8.65 8.82
CA ASN A 123 -3.81 -8.95 8.19
C ASN A 123 -3.67 -9.64 6.82
N VAL A 124 -2.45 -9.67 6.27
CA VAL A 124 -2.19 -10.18 4.91
C VAL A 124 -1.30 -11.41 4.89
N VAL A 125 -0.65 -11.75 6.01
CA VAL A 125 0.10 -12.99 6.16
C VAL A 125 -0.77 -14.09 6.77
N PRO A 126 -0.74 -15.33 6.23
CA PRO A 126 -1.38 -16.45 6.89
C PRO A 126 -0.84 -16.62 8.31
N ARG A 127 -1.73 -16.55 9.31
CA ARG A 127 -1.36 -16.87 10.70
C ARG A 127 -0.99 -18.36 10.74
N PRO A 128 0.17 -18.75 11.29
CA PRO A 128 0.44 -20.16 11.59
C PRO A 128 -0.71 -20.73 12.44
N PRO A 129 -1.22 -21.94 12.16
CA PRO A 129 -2.29 -22.50 12.95
C PRO A 129 -1.89 -22.53 14.43
N ALA A 130 -2.77 -22.08 15.30
CA ALA A 130 -2.55 -22.12 16.75
C ALA A 130 -2.34 -23.58 17.17
N GLY A 131 -1.09 -23.98 17.42
CA GLY A 131 -0.75 -25.35 17.80
C GLY A 131 0.58 -25.92 17.29
N THR A 132 1.35 -25.22 16.44
CA THR A 132 2.66 -25.73 15.98
C THR A 132 3.86 -25.24 16.79
N GLU A 133 3.67 -24.54 17.93
CA GLU A 133 4.77 -24.04 18.78
C GLU A 133 5.40 -25.09 19.72
N SER A 134 5.08 -26.38 19.57
CA SER A 134 5.59 -27.45 20.45
C SER A 134 6.22 -28.61 19.69
N ALA A 135 7.15 -28.33 18.77
CA ALA A 135 8.06 -29.35 18.24
C ALA A 135 9.34 -28.72 17.69
N GLN A 136 10.28 -28.36 18.56
CA GLN A 136 11.74 -28.48 18.31
C GLN A 136 12.54 -28.23 19.59
#